data_AF-A0A382ZSA3-F1
#
_entry.id   AF-A0A382ZSA3-F1
#
_cell.length_a   1.000
_cell.length_b   1.000
_cell.length_c   1.000
_cell.angle_alpha   90.00
_cell.angle_beta   90.00
_cell.angle_gamma   90.00
#
_symmetry.space_group_name_H-M   'P 1'
#
loop_
_entity.id
_entity.type
_entity.pdbx_description
1 polymer ?
#
loop_
_entity_poly.entity_id
_entity_poly.type
_entity_poly.pdbx_seq_one_letter_code
_entity_poly.pdbx_strand_id
1 'polypeptide(L)'
;MSLTDKIKSTILLGAVPANQRKLGVEIEGLYYTSGFNRLPVNKTTQYSASDLLKEISQSAEKNYPFSYSLEPGGQLEWASEPAKSLWDIKKQFEYHKKLEDNICKKHFIDRLYLSLEPFCLPSDIDLINVNKYQLMHNLFTKTG
;
A
#
# COMPACT_ATOMS: atom_id res chain seq x y z
N MET A 1 24.51 -21.77 20.75
CA MET A 1 24.25 -20.36 20.35
C MET A 1 23.25 -19.74 21.30
N SER A 2 23.56 -18.56 21.82
CA SER A 2 22.62 -17.77 22.61
C SER A 2 21.46 -17.26 21.73
N LEU A 3 20.36 -16.82 22.34
CA LEU A 3 19.27 -16.16 21.61
C LEU A 3 19.77 -14.93 20.85
N THR A 4 20.66 -14.15 21.47
CA THR A 4 21.28 -12.97 20.85
C THR A 4 22.06 -13.34 19.59
N ASP A 5 22.81 -14.44 19.61
CA ASP A 5 23.55 -14.90 18.42
C ASP A 5 22.59 -15.32 17.31
N LYS A 6 21.49 -15.98 17.67
CA LYS A 6 20.46 -16.39 16.70
C LYS A 6 19.85 -15.16 16.03
N ILE A 7 19.43 -14.17 16.81
CA ILE A 7 18.88 -12.91 16.29
C ILE A 7 19.87 -12.23 15.34
N LYS A 8 21.13 -12.06 15.76
CA LYS A 8 22.18 -11.45 14.92
C LYS A 8 22.36 -12.24 13.62
N SER A 9 22.45 -13.56 13.71
CA SER A 9 22.62 -14.42 12.52
C SER A 9 21.44 -14.30 11.55
N THR A 10 20.20 -14.22 12.06
CA THR A 10 19.00 -14.04 11.24
C THR A 10 19.01 -12.70 10.51
N ILE A 11 19.35 -11.60 11.19
CA ILE A 11 19.42 -10.27 10.58
C ILE A 11 20.49 -10.22 9.48
N LEU A 12 21.65 -10.83 9.73
CA LEU A 12 22.79 -10.80 8.80
C LEU A 12 22.69 -11.81 7.66
N LEU A 13 21.74 -12.74 7.71
CA LEU A 13 21.57 -13.81 6.71
C LEU A 13 21.39 -13.26 5.28
N GLY A 14 20.76 -12.09 5.16
CA GLY A 14 20.46 -11.43 3.88
C GLY A 14 21.50 -10.40 3.42
N ALA A 15 22.66 -10.28 4.10
CA ALA A 15 23.67 -9.30 3.73
C ALA A 15 24.32 -9.64 2.37
N VAL A 16 24.34 -8.66 1.46
CA VAL A 16 24.91 -8.81 0.11
C VAL A 16 26.01 -7.79 -0.17
N PRO A 17 27.00 -8.13 -1.03
CA PRO A 17 27.99 -7.17 -1.51
C PRO A 17 27.37 -5.96 -2.22
N ALA A 18 28.10 -4.85 -2.28
CA ALA A 18 27.59 -3.57 -2.82
C ALA A 18 27.03 -3.68 -4.25
N ASN A 19 27.66 -4.48 -5.12
CA ASN A 19 27.24 -4.72 -6.51
C ASN A 19 26.00 -5.62 -6.66
N GLN A 20 25.51 -6.20 -5.56
CA GLN A 20 24.30 -7.01 -5.48
C GLN A 20 23.16 -6.31 -4.74
N ARG A 21 23.41 -5.14 -4.15
CA ARG A 21 22.38 -4.32 -3.50
C ARG A 21 21.30 -3.93 -4.52
N LYS A 22 20.07 -3.90 -4.03
CA LYS A 22 18.87 -3.53 -4.78
C LYS A 22 18.16 -2.39 -4.04
N LEU A 23 17.29 -1.69 -4.76
CA LEU A 23 16.40 -0.66 -4.26
C LEU A 23 14.96 -1.16 -4.44
N GLY A 24 14.11 -0.91 -3.45
CA GLY A 24 12.67 -1.07 -3.53
C GLY A 24 12.01 0.27 -3.23
N VAL A 25 10.85 0.53 -3.82
CA VAL A 25 10.06 1.74 -3.60
C VAL A 25 8.63 1.34 -3.27
N GLU A 26 8.12 1.89 -2.18
CA GLU A 26 6.74 1.74 -1.73
C GLU A 26 6.06 3.11 -1.80
N ILE A 27 4.84 3.16 -2.34
CA ILE A 27 4.09 4.39 -2.56
C ILE A 27 2.63 4.17 -2.17
N GLU A 28 2.16 4.98 -1.24
CA GLU A 28 0.77 4.99 -0.80
C GLU A 28 -0.06 6.04 -1.55
N GLY A 29 -1.33 5.74 -1.76
CA GLY A 29 -2.31 6.60 -2.40
C GLY A 29 -3.53 6.85 -1.52
N LEU A 30 -3.95 8.10 -1.44
CA LEU A 30 -5.23 8.50 -0.87
C LEU A 30 -6.26 8.62 -2.00
N TYR A 31 -7.46 8.03 -1.87
CA TYR A 31 -8.48 8.01 -2.93
C TYR A 31 -9.79 8.61 -2.47
N TYR A 32 -10.43 9.37 -3.37
CA TYR A 32 -11.64 10.13 -3.08
C TYR A 32 -12.63 10.02 -4.22
N THR A 33 -13.90 10.18 -3.86
CA THR A 33 -14.97 10.50 -4.81
C THR A 33 -14.87 11.95 -5.25
N SER A 34 -15.61 12.32 -6.30
CA SER A 34 -15.70 13.72 -6.80
C SER A 34 -16.17 14.74 -5.76
N GLY A 35 -16.81 14.30 -4.67
CA GLY A 35 -17.21 15.13 -3.53
C GLY A 35 -16.14 15.28 -2.45
N PHE A 36 -14.89 14.87 -2.70
CA PHE A 36 -13.79 14.82 -1.73
C PHE A 36 -14.07 13.94 -0.50
N ASN A 37 -14.97 12.96 -0.63
CA ASN A 37 -15.16 11.94 0.40
C ASN A 37 -14.22 10.76 0.16
N ARG A 38 -13.63 10.25 1.25
CA ARG A 38 -12.87 9.00 1.24
C ARG A 38 -13.71 7.82 0.77
N LEU A 39 -13.06 6.85 0.13
CA LEU A 39 -13.70 5.57 -0.11
C LEU A 39 -13.94 4.86 1.23
N PRO A 40 -15.07 4.15 1.40
CA PRO A 40 -15.21 3.19 2.49
C PRO A 40 -14.02 2.23 2.46
N VAL A 41 -13.40 1.96 3.62
CA VAL A 41 -12.19 1.11 3.66
C VAL A 41 -12.56 -0.35 3.44
N ASN A 42 -13.58 -0.80 4.17
CA ASN A 42 -14.09 -2.15 4.11
C ASN A 42 -15.13 -2.31 2.99
N LYS A 43 -15.37 -3.55 2.57
CA LYS A 43 -16.36 -3.84 1.55
C LYS A 43 -17.76 -3.42 1.99
N THR A 44 -18.45 -2.65 1.16
CA THR A 44 -19.84 -2.22 1.37
C THR A 44 -20.67 -2.43 0.10
N THR A 45 -21.83 -1.76 0.00
CA THR A 45 -22.61 -1.67 -1.25
C THR A 45 -22.02 -0.65 -2.24
N GLN A 46 -21.18 0.27 -1.76
CA GLN A 46 -20.44 1.24 -2.58
C GLN A 46 -19.02 0.73 -2.87
N TYR A 47 -18.39 1.29 -3.90
CA TYR A 47 -17.01 0.96 -4.25
C TYR A 47 -16.06 1.35 -3.11
N SER A 48 -15.35 0.35 -2.56
CA SER A 48 -14.49 0.50 -1.39
C SER A 48 -13.00 0.41 -1.72
N ALA A 49 -12.13 0.80 -0.79
CA ALA A 49 -10.69 0.56 -0.89
C ALA A 49 -10.37 -0.94 -1.00
N SER A 50 -11.14 -1.79 -0.33
CA SER A 50 -11.06 -3.25 -0.47
C SER A 50 -11.39 -3.74 -1.89
N ASP A 51 -12.37 -3.11 -2.55
CA ASP A 51 -12.69 -3.40 -3.95
C ASP A 51 -11.59 -2.92 -4.90
N LEU A 52 -11.03 -1.72 -4.64
CA LEU A 52 -9.88 -1.18 -5.36
C LEU A 52 -8.67 -2.13 -5.30
N LEU A 53 -8.26 -2.56 -4.10
CA LEU A 53 -7.17 -3.52 -3.92
C LEU A 53 -7.41 -4.80 -4.72
N LYS A 54 -8.63 -5.35 -4.63
CA LYS A 54 -8.99 -6.58 -5.32
C LYS A 54 -8.91 -6.40 -6.83
N GLU A 55 -9.49 -5.33 -7.36
CA GLU A 55 -9.55 -5.08 -8.79
C GLU A 55 -8.18 -4.77 -9.38
N ILE A 56 -7.37 -3.94 -8.73
CA ILE A 56 -6.03 -3.61 -9.23
C ILE A 56 -5.11 -4.84 -9.20
N SER A 57 -5.23 -5.68 -8.16
CA SER A 57 -4.48 -6.94 -8.06
C SER A 57 -4.89 -7.95 -9.12
N GLN A 58 -6.18 -7.98 -9.50
CA GLN A 58 -6.69 -8.86 -10.56
C GLN A 58 -6.39 -8.33 -11.97
N SER A 59 -6.25 -7.02 -12.11
CA SER A 59 -5.95 -6.35 -13.39
C SER A 59 -4.45 -6.35 -13.71
N ALA A 60 -3.59 -6.42 -12.70
CA ALA A 60 -2.17 -6.66 -12.89
C ALA A 60 -1.95 -8.04 -13.51
N GLU A 61 -1.06 -8.15 -14.52
CA GLU A 61 -0.73 -9.46 -15.06
C GLU A 61 -0.16 -10.34 -13.95
N LYS A 62 -0.58 -11.61 -13.91
CA LYS A 62 -0.28 -12.58 -12.83
C LYS A 62 1.22 -12.75 -12.51
N ASN A 63 2.11 -12.27 -13.39
CA ASN A 63 3.56 -12.41 -13.28
C ASN A 63 4.30 -11.06 -13.14
N TYR A 64 3.61 -9.94 -12.89
CA TYR A 64 4.32 -8.70 -12.59
C TYR A 64 4.95 -8.76 -11.18
N PRO A 65 6.14 -8.16 -10.99
CA PRO A 65 6.98 -8.45 -9.83
C PRO A 65 6.75 -7.50 -8.65
N PHE A 66 5.77 -6.60 -8.74
CA PHE A 66 5.37 -5.68 -7.67
C PHE A 66 4.12 -6.19 -6.96
N SER A 67 3.83 -5.65 -5.78
CA SER A 67 2.66 -6.02 -4.97
C SER A 67 1.78 -4.83 -4.63
N TYR A 68 0.55 -5.15 -4.24
CA TYR A 68 -0.41 -4.20 -3.70
C TYR A 68 -0.82 -4.61 -2.30
N SER A 69 -1.02 -3.61 -1.43
CA SER A 69 -1.54 -3.80 -0.08
C SER A 69 -2.48 -2.65 0.30
N LEU A 70 -3.14 -2.77 1.45
CA LEU A 70 -3.92 -1.68 2.03
C LEU A 70 -3.37 -1.35 3.41
N GLU A 71 -3.20 -0.05 3.62
CA GLU A 71 -2.92 0.55 4.92
C GLU A 71 -4.20 0.70 5.76
N PRO A 72 -4.07 0.97 7.08
CA PRO A 72 -5.20 0.90 8.02
C PRO A 72 -6.44 1.71 7.62
N GLY A 73 -6.24 2.88 7.01
CA GLY A 73 -7.28 3.82 6.59
C GLY A 73 -7.67 3.69 5.12
N GLY A 74 -7.35 2.56 4.48
CA GLY A 74 -7.70 2.27 3.09
C GLY A 74 -6.84 2.98 2.06
N GLN A 75 -5.63 3.43 2.43
CA GLN A 75 -4.64 3.86 1.44
C GLN A 75 -4.16 2.64 0.66
N LEU A 76 -4.18 2.72 -0.67
CA LEU A 76 -3.59 1.67 -1.51
C LEU A 76 -2.08 1.88 -1.52
N GLU A 77 -1.35 0.86 -1.13
CA GLU A 77 0.10 0.82 -1.28
C GLU A 77 0.45 0.04 -2.55
N TRP A 78 1.37 0.61 -3.33
CA TRP A 78 2.10 -0.10 -4.38
C TRP A 78 3.55 -0.27 -3.94
N ALA A 79 4.06 -1.50 -3.99
CA ALA A 79 5.44 -1.83 -3.63
C ALA A 79 6.17 -2.47 -4.81
N SER A 80 7.26 -1.84 -5.26
CA SER A 80 8.06 -2.32 -6.38
C SER A 80 8.79 -3.62 -6.06
N GLU A 81 9.18 -4.36 -7.09
CA GLU A 81 10.21 -5.39 -6.91
C GLU A 81 11.54 -4.71 -6.48
N PRO A 82 12.33 -5.34 -5.60
CA PRO A 82 13.72 -4.97 -5.44
C PRO A 82 14.48 -5.07 -6.77
N ALA A 83 15.01 -3.94 -7.26
CA ALA A 83 15.72 -3.85 -8.52
C ALA A 83 17.09 -3.18 -8.36
N LYS A 84 18.04 -3.50 -9.25
CA LYS A 84 19.36 -2.82 -9.27
C LYS A 84 19.29 -1.45 -9.95
N SER A 85 18.31 -1.25 -10.83
CA SER A 85 18.18 -0.06 -11.65
C SER A 85 16.90 0.68 -11.30
N LEU A 86 17.00 2.00 -11.11
CA LEU A 86 15.83 2.87 -10.96
C LEU A 86 14.95 2.87 -12.22
N TRP A 87 15.50 2.55 -13.39
CA TRP A 87 14.74 2.44 -14.63
C TRP A 87 13.77 1.26 -14.61
N ASP A 88 14.14 0.16 -13.95
CA ASP A 88 13.24 -1.00 -13.79
C ASP A 88 12.07 -0.63 -12.88
N ILE A 89 12.35 0.05 -11.76
CA ILE A 89 11.33 0.56 -10.83
C ILE A 89 10.41 1.55 -11.55
N LYS A 90 10.96 2.48 -12.34
CA LYS A 90 10.18 3.45 -13.12
C LYS A 90 9.24 2.75 -14.09
N LYS A 91 9.70 1.71 -14.80
CA LYS A 91 8.85 0.93 -15.72
C LYS A 91 7.70 0.25 -14.99
N GLN A 92 7.96 -0.35 -13.83
CA GLN A 92 6.92 -0.96 -12.99
C GLN A 92 5.93 0.10 -12.50
N PHE A 93 6.42 1.26 -12.07
CA PHE A 93 5.57 2.36 -11.60
C PHE A 93 4.69 2.94 -12.72
N GLU A 94 5.23 3.13 -13.93
CA GLU A 94 4.45 3.58 -15.10
C GLU A 94 3.34 2.60 -15.47
N TYR A 95 3.59 1.30 -15.32
CA TYR A 95 2.57 0.28 -15.51
C TYR A 95 1.48 0.38 -14.43
N HIS A 96 1.88 0.48 -13.15
CA HIS A 96 0.95 0.72 -12.05
C HIS A 96 0.08 1.96 -12.28
N LYS A 97 0.66 3.11 -12.65
CA LYS A 97 -0.10 4.34 -12.90
C LYS A 97 -1.15 4.15 -13.99
N LYS A 98 -0.84 3.43 -15.07
CA LYS A 98 -1.83 3.16 -16.13
C LYS A 98 -3.00 2.32 -15.64
N LEU A 99 -2.74 1.30 -14.82
CA LEU A 99 -3.79 0.48 -14.21
C LEU A 99 -4.64 1.30 -13.24
N GLU A 100 -3.99 2.04 -12.35
CA GLU A 100 -4.61 2.92 -11.38
C GLU A 100 -5.51 3.95 -12.07
N ASP A 101 -4.98 4.69 -13.06
CA ASP A 101 -5.74 5.70 -13.80
C ASP A 101 -6.98 5.12 -14.47
N ASN A 102 -6.89 3.90 -15.02
CA ASN A 102 -8.02 3.25 -15.67
C ASN A 102 -9.11 2.85 -14.67
N ILE A 103 -8.73 2.31 -13.51
CA ILE A 103 -9.67 1.92 -12.45
C ILE A 103 -10.31 3.18 -11.84
N CYS A 104 -9.51 4.20 -11.57
CA CYS A 104 -9.98 5.48 -11.05
C CYS A 104 -11.04 6.10 -11.96
N LYS A 105 -10.77 6.18 -13.27
CA LYS A 105 -11.73 6.67 -14.27
C LYS A 105 -13.00 5.84 -14.33
N LYS A 106 -12.88 4.51 -14.25
CA LYS A 106 -14.03 3.58 -14.31
C LYS A 106 -15.00 3.80 -13.15
N HIS A 107 -14.49 4.11 -11.96
CA HIS A 107 -15.29 4.24 -10.74
C HIS A 107 -15.55 5.68 -10.31
N PHE A 108 -15.16 6.66 -11.14
CA PHE A 108 -15.31 8.09 -10.85
C PHE A 108 -14.67 8.50 -9.51
N ILE A 109 -13.48 7.94 -9.26
CA ILE A 109 -12.65 8.26 -8.10
C ILE A 109 -11.35 8.88 -8.59
N ASP A 110 -10.70 9.66 -7.72
CA ASP A 110 -9.43 10.32 -7.99
C ASP A 110 -8.41 10.01 -6.88
N ARG A 111 -7.13 10.01 -7.26
CA ARG A 111 -6.01 9.92 -6.34
C ARG A 111 -5.58 11.32 -5.90
N LEU A 112 -5.43 11.51 -4.59
CA LEU A 112 -4.82 12.69 -4.00
C LEU A 112 -3.31 12.48 -3.82
N TYR A 113 -2.54 13.48 -4.22
CA TYR A 113 -1.07 13.47 -4.16
C TYR A 113 -0.56 14.30 -2.98
N LEU A 114 -1.04 13.99 -1.77
CA LEU A 114 -0.63 14.61 -0.51
C LEU A 114 -0.26 13.52 0.50
N SER A 115 0.66 13.84 1.41
CA SER A 115 1.09 12.91 2.46
C SER A 115 0.14 12.86 3.66
N LEU A 116 -0.79 13.81 3.76
CA LEU A 116 -1.76 13.92 4.85
C LEU A 116 -3.17 14.08 4.28
N GLU A 117 -4.14 13.52 4.99
CA GLU A 117 -5.57 13.71 4.75
C GLU A 117 -5.96 15.18 5.05
N PRO A 118 -6.47 15.94 4.06
CA PRO A 118 -6.84 17.34 4.27
C PRO A 118 -8.35 17.59 4.40
N PHE A 119 -9.21 16.62 4.07
CA PHE A 119 -10.65 16.83 3.92
C PHE A 119 -11.49 16.17 5.02
N CYS A 120 -11.10 14.97 5.44
CA CYS A 120 -11.84 14.19 6.43
C CYS A 120 -11.21 14.27 7.83
N LEU A 121 -12.03 14.21 8.88
CA LEU A 121 -11.52 14.00 10.23
C LEU A 121 -11.09 12.53 10.40
N PRO A 122 -10.16 12.24 11.32
CA PRO A 122 -9.79 10.86 11.63
C PRO A 122 -10.98 9.97 12.02
N SER A 123 -12.00 10.54 12.68
CA SER A 123 -13.24 9.84 13.05
C SER A 123 -14.12 9.45 11.87
N ASP A 124 -13.91 10.07 10.71
CA ASP A 124 -14.70 9.84 9.50
C ASP A 124 -14.09 8.70 8.65
N ILE A 125 -12.92 8.19 9.04
CA ILE A 125 -12.18 7.16 8.31
C ILE A 125 -12.30 5.83 9.06
N ASP A 126 -12.97 4.87 8.44
CA ASP A 126 -13.06 3.51 8.96
C ASP A 126 -11.68 2.85 9.08
N LEU A 127 -11.50 2.04 10.12
CA LEU A 127 -10.36 1.14 10.21
C LEU A 127 -10.63 -0.14 9.40
N ILE A 128 -9.65 -0.59 8.63
CA ILE A 128 -9.74 -1.86 7.90
C ILE A 128 -9.96 -3.06 8.85
N ASN A 129 -10.83 -3.99 8.46
CA ASN A 129 -11.15 -5.19 9.23
C ASN A 129 -10.09 -6.29 9.08
N VAL A 130 -8.85 -5.97 9.47
CA VAL A 130 -7.71 -6.89 9.51
C VAL A 130 -7.17 -6.92 10.93
N ASN A 131 -7.04 -8.13 11.50
CA ASN A 131 -6.66 -8.33 12.91
C ASN A 131 -5.38 -7.57 13.32
N LYS A 132 -4.36 -7.56 12.45
CA LYS A 132 -3.12 -6.78 12.64
C LYS A 132 -3.44 -5.32 13.00
N TYR A 133 -4.23 -4.64 12.17
CA TYR A 133 -4.52 -3.22 12.32
C TYR A 133 -5.50 -2.92 13.46
N GLN A 134 -6.43 -3.83 13.74
CA GLN A 134 -7.31 -3.74 14.92
C GLN A 134 -6.51 -3.81 16.23
N LEU A 135 -5.56 -4.74 16.32
CA LEU A 135 -4.66 -4.85 17.48
C LEU A 135 -3.77 -3.62 17.63
N MET A 136 -3.20 -3.11 16.53
CA MET A 136 -2.40 -1.89 16.53
C MET A 136 -3.20 -0.69 17.01
N HIS A 137 -4.43 -0.50 16.49
CA HIS A 137 -5.32 0.58 16.93
C HIS A 137 -5.65 0.48 18.43
N ASN A 138 -6.01 -0.71 18.91
CA ASN A 138 -6.35 -0.93 20.32
C ASN A 138 -5.19 -0.66 21.29
N LEU A 139 -3.94 -0.82 20.83
CA LEU A 139 -2.77 -0.41 21.61
C LEU A 139 -2.56 1.10 21.50
N PHE A 140 -2.66 1.66 20.29
CA PHE A 140 -2.45 3.08 20.03
C PHE A 140 -3.43 3.96 20.81
N THR A 141 -4.68 3.56 20.99
CA THR A 141 -5.65 4.30 21.83
C THR A 141 -5.27 4.38 23.31
N LYS A 142 -4.29 3.59 23.76
CA LYS A 142 -3.80 3.59 25.15
C LYS A 142 -2.45 4.29 25.30
N THR A 143 -1.66 4.37 24.24
CA THR A 143 -0.26 4.82 24.30
C THR A 143 0.10 5.94 23.32
N GLY A 144 -0.83 6.30 22.44
CA GLY A 144 -0.66 7.33 21.41
C GLY A 144 -0.83 8.75 21.92
#